data_AF-A0A6V8DBC7-F1
#
_entry.id   AF-A0A6V8DBC7-F1
#
_cell.length_a   1.000
_cell.length_b   1.000
_cell.length_c   1.000
_cell.angle_alpha   90.00
_cell.angle_beta   90.00
_cell.angle_gamma   90.00
#
_symmetry.space_group_name_H-M   'P 1'
#
loop_
_entity.id
_entity.type
_entity.pdbx_description
1 polymer ?
#
loop_
_entity_poly.entity_id
_entity_poly.type
_entity_poly.pdbx_seq_one_letter_code
_entity_poly.pdbx_strand_id
1 'polypeptide(L)'
;MPLQKGVMHMQNEQENNLPTYTVTVADQTGDTQVQMTRPEIVATATESKSWVFIDDRLVNTSELDDAQLNAADAIRLMPGLVGGQ
;
A
#
# COMPACT_ATOMS: atom_id res chain seq x y z
N MET A 1 23.71 -39.88 10.06
CA MET A 1 22.27 -39.81 10.40
C MET A 1 21.90 -38.33 10.54
N PRO A 2 20.83 -37.84 9.88
CA PRO A 2 20.46 -36.42 9.82
C PRO A 2 19.39 -36.05 10.87
N LEU A 3 19.31 -34.78 11.26
CA LEU A 3 18.05 -34.11 11.60
C LEU A 3 18.15 -32.63 11.23
N GLN A 4 17.42 -32.25 10.17
CA GLN A 4 17.03 -30.90 9.82
C GLN A 4 16.39 -30.21 11.04
N LYS A 5 16.97 -29.07 11.46
CA LYS A 5 16.23 -28.11 12.28
C LYS A 5 15.48 -27.18 11.34
N GLY A 6 14.18 -27.08 11.60
CA GLY A 6 13.19 -26.49 10.72
C GLY A 6 13.46 -25.04 10.36
N VAL A 7 13.20 -24.75 9.09
CA VAL A 7 12.75 -23.46 8.59
C VAL A 7 11.52 -23.01 9.39
N MET A 8 11.64 -21.92 10.14
CA MET A 8 10.52 -21.01 10.39
C MET A 8 11.07 -19.59 10.45
N HIS A 9 10.66 -18.82 9.45
CA HIS A 9 10.97 -17.43 9.17
C HIS A 9 11.03 -16.54 10.42
N MET A 10 12.23 -16.06 10.76
CA MET A 10 12.43 -14.93 11.67
C MET A 10 12.48 -13.63 10.85
N GLN A 11 11.41 -13.36 10.12
CA GLN A 11 11.11 -12.05 9.53
C GLN A 11 9.77 -11.69 10.16
N ASN A 12 9.71 -10.80 11.15
CA ASN A 12 8.50 -10.06 11.59
C ASN A 12 8.67 -9.26 12.90
N GLU A 13 9.84 -8.63 13.15
CA GLU A 13 9.99 -7.72 14.31
C GLU A 13 10.46 -6.31 13.95
N GLN A 14 10.79 -6.04 12.69
CA GLN A 14 11.11 -4.67 12.22
C GLN A 14 9.98 -4.03 11.38
N GLU A 15 8.97 -4.80 10.98
CA GLU A 15 7.78 -4.30 10.27
C GLU A 15 6.71 -3.73 11.23
N ASN A 16 6.75 -4.12 12.51
CA ASN A 16 5.74 -3.81 13.54
C ASN A 16 5.76 -2.37 14.11
N ASN A 17 6.60 -1.47 13.59
CA ASN A 17 6.66 -0.08 14.09
C ASN A 17 6.59 0.97 12.97
N LEU A 18 6.19 0.56 11.77
CA LEU A 18 5.92 1.51 10.70
C LEU A 18 4.51 2.10 10.91
N PRO A 19 4.33 3.42 10.68
CA PRO A 19 3.01 4.02 10.72
C PRO A 19 2.11 3.35 9.66
N THR A 20 0.92 2.95 10.10
CA THR A 20 -0.12 2.43 9.22
C THR A 20 -1.07 3.56 8.86
N TYR A 21 -1.42 3.64 7.59
CA TYR A 21 -2.33 4.63 7.05
C TYR A 21 -3.61 3.96 6.59
N THR A 22 -4.72 4.68 6.70
CA THR A 22 -6.02 4.22 6.23
C THR A 22 -6.15 4.54 4.75
N VAL A 23 -6.22 3.51 3.92
CA VAL A 23 -6.18 3.63 2.46
C VAL A 23 -7.47 3.09 1.88
N THR A 24 -8.11 3.89 1.03
CA THR A 24 -9.28 3.45 0.29
C THR A 24 -8.83 2.85 -1.04
N VAL A 25 -9.01 1.56 -1.22
CA VAL A 25 -8.75 0.85 -2.47
C VAL A 25 -10.07 0.75 -3.23
N ALA A 26 -10.15 1.46 -4.35
CA ALA A 26 -11.25 1.35 -5.28
C ALA A 26 -11.04 0.12 -6.17
N ASP A 27 -12.10 -0.65 -6.41
CA ASP A 27 -12.10 -1.72 -7.40
C ASP A 27 -13.44 -1.74 -8.19
N GLN A 28 -13.63 -2.75 -9.03
CA GLN A 28 -14.83 -2.88 -9.86
C GLN A 28 -16.11 -3.19 -9.05
N THR A 29 -15.96 -3.63 -7.79
CA THR A 29 -17.03 -3.99 -6.87
C THR A 29 -17.37 -2.88 -5.88
N GLY A 30 -16.46 -1.92 -5.68
CA GLY A 30 -16.65 -0.73 -4.86
C GLY A 30 -15.37 -0.27 -4.17
N ASP A 31 -15.51 0.64 -3.22
CA ASP A 31 -14.40 1.13 -2.41
C ASP A 31 -14.28 0.31 -1.12
N THR A 32 -13.10 -0.25 -0.87
CA THR A 32 -12.76 -0.92 0.40
C THR A 32 -11.69 -0.13 1.13
N GLN A 33 -11.78 -0.05 2.45
CA GLN A 33 -10.79 0.64 3.27
C GLN A 33 -9.90 -0.38 4.01
N VAL A 34 -8.58 -0.22 3.87
CA VAL A 34 -7.56 -1.12 4.43
C VAL A 34 -6.49 -0.32 5.14
N GLN A 35 -5.86 -0.90 6.16
CA GLN A 35 -4.69 -0.30 6.81
C GLN A 35 -3.43 -0.83 6.14
N MET A 36 -2.58 0.08 5.67
CA MET A 36 -1.34 -0.24 4.98
C MET A 36 -0.22 0.70 5.45
N THR A 37 0.97 0.15 5.61
CA THR A 37 2.20 0.92 5.73
C THR A 37 2.57 1.55 4.39
N ARG A 38 3.41 2.60 4.39
CA ARG A 38 3.91 3.19 3.14
C ARG A 38 4.45 2.17 2.11
N PRO A 39 5.35 1.22 2.47
CA PRO A 39 5.84 0.25 1.50
C PRO A 39 4.74 -0.66 0.94
N GLU A 40 3.73 -1.00 1.74
CA GLU A 40 2.57 -1.77 1.25
C GLU A 40 1.72 -0.97 0.27
N ILE A 41 1.53 0.33 0.50
CA ILE A 41 0.84 1.22 -0.44
C ILE A 41 1.58 1.25 -1.78
N VAL A 42 2.90 1.43 -1.75
CA VAL A 42 3.74 1.47 -2.95
C VAL A 42 3.72 0.13 -3.70
N ALA A 43 3.84 -0.98 -2.97
CA ALA A 43 3.77 -2.33 -3.54
C ALA A 43 2.41 -2.58 -4.19
N THR A 44 1.32 -2.35 -3.44
CA THR A 44 -0.06 -2.52 -3.93
C THR A 44 -0.32 -1.68 -5.16
N ALA A 45 0.07 -0.39 -5.14
CA ALA A 45 -0.11 0.51 -6.29
C ALA A 45 0.67 0.02 -7.52
N THR A 46 1.89 -0.47 -7.33
CA THR A 46 2.75 -0.98 -8.43
C THR A 46 2.19 -2.29 -9.01
N GLU A 47 1.80 -3.24 -8.17
CA GLU A 47 1.28 -4.55 -8.57
C GLU A 47 -0.06 -4.45 -9.29
N SER A 48 -0.97 -3.65 -8.74
CA SER A 48 -2.31 -3.42 -9.32
C SER A 48 -2.32 -2.38 -10.45
N LYS A 49 -1.19 -1.71 -10.70
CA LYS A 49 -1.08 -0.56 -11.61
C LYS A 49 -2.10 0.53 -11.27
N SER A 50 -2.32 0.72 -9.98
CA SER A 50 -3.23 1.73 -9.44
C SER A 50 -2.54 3.07 -9.29
N TRP A 51 -3.33 4.12 -9.40
CA TRP A 51 -2.94 5.49 -9.11
C TRP A 51 -3.12 5.79 -7.63
N VAL A 52 -2.14 6.47 -7.05
CA VAL A 52 -2.18 6.91 -5.65
C VAL A 52 -2.70 8.33 -5.60
N PHE A 53 -3.76 8.56 -4.85
CA PHE A 53 -4.29 9.87 -4.55
C PHE A 53 -4.08 10.21 -3.08
N ILE A 54 -3.57 11.40 -2.81
CA ILE A 54 -3.50 12.01 -1.49
C ILE A 54 -4.31 13.31 -1.54
N ASP A 55 -5.36 13.44 -0.74
CA ASP A 55 -6.28 14.60 -0.72
C ASP A 55 -6.75 15.02 -2.13
N ASP A 56 -7.22 14.02 -2.89
CA ASP A 56 -7.68 14.14 -4.28
C ASP A 56 -6.61 14.61 -5.29
N ARG A 57 -5.32 14.58 -4.92
CA ARG A 57 -4.18 14.83 -5.83
C ARG A 57 -3.46 13.54 -6.19
N LEU A 58 -3.22 13.34 -7.48
CA LEU A 58 -2.39 12.23 -7.98
C LEU A 58 -0.94 12.42 -7.53
N VAL A 59 -0.40 11.43 -6.82
CA VAL A 59 0.99 11.40 -6.34
C VAL A 59 1.69 10.18 -6.93
N ASN A 60 2.95 10.36 -7.35
CA ASN A 60 3.76 9.24 -7.82
C ASN A 60 4.25 8.41 -6.63
N THR A 61 4.21 7.08 -6.74
CA THR A 61 4.73 6.17 -5.70
C THR A 61 6.21 6.42 -5.37
N SER A 62 7.00 6.93 -6.32
CA SER A 62 8.41 7.29 -6.09
C SER A 62 8.59 8.57 -5.25
N GLU A 63 7.57 9.43 -5.22
CA GLU A 63 7.57 10.71 -4.49
C GLU A 63 6.83 10.62 -3.16
N LEU A 64 6.28 9.44 -2.84
CA LEU A 64 5.47 9.21 -1.65
C LEU A 64 6.34 9.24 -0.38
N ASP A 65 6.05 10.17 0.52
CA ASP A 65 6.74 10.28 1.80
C ASP A 65 5.80 10.11 3.01
N ASP A 66 6.38 9.78 4.17
CA ASP A 66 5.59 9.56 5.39
C ASP A 66 4.95 10.85 5.90
N ALA A 67 5.55 12.03 5.67
CA ALA A 67 4.97 13.29 6.14
C ALA A 67 3.70 13.64 5.35
N GLN A 68 3.68 13.38 4.03
CA GLN A 68 2.50 13.50 3.20
C GLN A 68 1.38 12.56 3.67
N LEU A 69 1.70 11.28 3.92
CA LEU A 69 0.71 10.30 4.34
C LEU A 69 0.17 10.58 5.75
N ASN A 70 1.00 11.08 6.67
CA ASN A 70 0.57 11.47 8.02
C ASN A 70 -0.29 12.74 8.02
N ALA A 71 -0.06 13.66 7.08
CA ALA A 71 -0.83 14.89 6.95
C ALA A 71 -2.08 14.75 6.07
N ALA A 72 -2.24 13.62 5.37
CA ALA A 72 -3.34 13.35 4.48
C ALA A 72 -4.65 13.18 5.25
N ASP A 73 -5.71 13.86 4.79
CA ASP A 73 -7.08 13.59 5.23
C ASP A 73 -7.63 12.32 4.55
N ALA A 74 -7.22 12.08 3.30
CA ALA A 74 -7.62 10.90 2.54
C ALA A 74 -6.51 10.35 1.65
N ILE A 75 -6.29 9.03 1.73
CA ILE A 75 -5.41 8.29 0.82
C ILE A 75 -6.26 7.30 0.03
N ARG A 76 -6.15 7.32 -1.30
CA ARG A 76 -6.88 6.40 -2.18
C ARG A 76 -5.98 5.74 -3.21
N LEU A 77 -6.20 4.44 -3.42
CA LEU A 77 -5.68 3.70 -4.57
C LEU A 77 -6.83 3.52 -5.55
N MET A 78 -6.71 4.12 -6.73
CA MET A 78 -7.68 3.95 -7.79
C MET A 78 -7.10 3.09 -8.90
N PRO A 79 -7.87 2.14 -9.46
CA PRO A 79 -7.39 1.40 -10.62
C PRO A 79 -7.10 2.43 -11.71
N GLY A 80 -5.94 2.30 -12.37
CA GLY A 80 -5.60 3.23 -13.43
C GLY A 80 -6.74 3.30 -14.44
N LEU A 81 -7.19 4.51 -14.79
CA LEU A 81 -8.16 4.70 -15.86
C LEU A 81 -7.50 4.26 -17.16
N VAL A 82 -7.61 2.96 -17.47
CA VAL A 82 -7.51 2.51 -18.85
C VAL A 82 -8.71 3.16 -19.54
N GLY A 83 -8.46 4.26 -20.27
CA GLY A 83 -9.45 4.82 -21.18
C GLY A 83 -10.04 3.67 -21.98
N GLY A 84 -11.37 3.59 -21.97
CA GLY A 84 -12.14 2.42 -22.39
C GLY A 84 -11.61 1.74 -23.65
N GLN A 85 -11.64 0.41 -23.64
CA GLN A 85 -11.49 -0.39 -24.84
C GLN A 85 -12.43 0.05 -25.96
#